data_AF-A0A7W0T495-F1
#
_entry.id   AF-A0A7W0T495-F1
#
_cell.length_a   1.000
_cell.length_b   1.000
_cell.length_c   1.000
_cell.angle_alpha   90.00
_cell.angle_beta   90.00
_cell.angle_gamma   90.00
#
_symmetry.space_group_name_H-M   'P 1'
#
loop_
_entity.id
_entity.type
_entity.pdbx_description
1 polymer ?
#
loop_
_entity_poly.entity_id
_entity_poly.type
_entity_poly.pdbx_seq_one_letter_code
_entity_poly.pdbx_strand_id
1 'polypeptide(L)'
;MTGASSRTLRVVVAAGLAGCNGAFGLDPTEVALPTSGIADCDPSHDEDGDGLDDCHDNCAGVPNADQANFFEAENGELPDLVGDICDPDPTRGGDAVAYFFTFDKPEAMREWQQLDGNWFVEGGQYIGEGIVEYPDFGQAFSLAPVLVPPYTMEARFTVDKLPPSRVAEFGLVANGAAPSEVSCSVKRGFDLVDYVQLYDNADGDRKEARLQNLMMDGEAFRAVFTFAPPGMLSCSIRGEDGSGAILTLDAIDGGGVPAMAGRVGFEGHQMDARIDYVTVYHRP
;
A
#
# COMPACT_ATOMS: atom_id res chain seq x y z
N MET A 1 -56.87 23.20 30.81
CA MET A 1 -56.05 23.09 29.59
C MET A 1 -54.64 22.73 30.03
N THR A 2 -54.35 21.44 30.11
CA THR A 2 -53.11 20.89 30.66
C THR A 2 -52.36 20.18 29.54
N GLY A 3 -51.18 20.71 29.17
CA GLY A 3 -50.31 20.19 28.12
C GLY A 3 -49.61 18.91 28.55
N ALA A 4 -49.92 17.80 27.88
CA ALA A 4 -49.24 16.53 28.06
C ALA A 4 -47.94 16.51 27.23
N SER A 5 -46.84 16.50 27.97
CA SER A 5 -45.46 16.07 27.67
C SER A 5 -45.22 15.37 26.32
N SER A 6 -44.48 16.03 25.42
CA SER A 6 -43.96 15.45 24.16
C SER A 6 -42.65 14.65 24.34
N ARG A 7 -42.13 14.50 25.56
CA ARG A 7 -40.88 13.76 25.83
C ARG A 7 -41.08 12.25 25.89
N THR A 8 -42.25 11.77 26.26
CA THR A 8 -42.51 10.32 26.43
C THR A 8 -42.64 9.59 25.09
N LEU A 9 -43.05 10.28 24.02
CA LEU A 9 -43.27 9.66 22.71
C LEU A 9 -41.96 9.31 21.98
N ARG A 10 -40.86 10.03 22.25
CA ARG A 10 -39.57 9.79 21.58
C ARG A 10 -38.83 8.55 22.09
N VAL A 11 -39.07 8.13 23.33
CA VAL A 11 -38.42 6.95 23.94
C VAL A 11 -38.99 5.64 23.37
N VAL A 12 -40.26 5.62 22.97
CA VAL A 12 -40.93 4.40 22.47
C VAL A 12 -40.47 4.02 21.06
N VAL A 13 -40.12 5.00 20.21
CA VAL A 13 -39.70 4.72 18.82
C VAL A 13 -38.29 4.12 18.76
N ALA A 14 -37.36 4.56 19.62
CA ALA A 14 -36.00 4.03 19.64
C ALA A 14 -35.93 2.58 20.18
N ALA A 15 -36.76 2.23 21.18
CA ALA A 15 -36.84 0.87 21.70
C ALA A 15 -37.47 -0.14 20.70
N GLY A 16 -38.31 0.34 19.77
CA GLY A 16 -38.92 -0.50 18.75
C GLY A 16 -37.91 -1.00 17.70
N LEU A 17 -36.94 -0.18 17.32
CA LEU A 17 -35.99 -0.52 16.24
C LEU A 17 -34.93 -1.55 16.67
N ALA A 18 -34.48 -1.53 17.93
CA ALA A 18 -33.52 -2.51 18.44
C ALA A 18 -34.15 -3.90 18.72
N GLY A 19 -35.48 -4.02 18.73
CA GLY A 19 -36.20 -5.26 19.00
C GLY A 19 -36.84 -5.95 17.78
N CYS A 20 -36.78 -5.33 16.60
CA CYS A 20 -37.47 -5.83 15.40
C CYS A 20 -37.01 -7.24 14.99
N ASN A 21 -35.71 -7.55 15.04
CA ASN A 21 -35.21 -8.85 14.58
C ASN A 21 -35.83 -10.01 15.38
N GLY A 22 -35.91 -9.87 16.71
CA GLY A 22 -36.54 -10.87 17.57
C GLY A 22 -38.06 -10.97 17.42
N ALA A 23 -38.74 -9.86 17.11
CA ALA A 23 -40.20 -9.85 16.93
C ALA A 23 -40.66 -10.42 15.58
N PHE A 24 -39.85 -10.24 14.53
CA PHE A 24 -40.18 -10.70 13.18
C PHE A 24 -39.55 -12.05 12.81
N GLY A 25 -38.75 -12.65 13.71
CA GLY A 25 -38.02 -13.88 13.40
C GLY A 25 -37.10 -13.69 12.19
N LEU A 26 -36.58 -12.48 12.02
CA LEU A 26 -35.57 -12.22 11.01
C LEU A 26 -34.28 -12.79 11.56
N ASP A 27 -33.74 -13.80 10.87
CA ASP A 27 -32.35 -14.18 11.09
C ASP A 27 -31.50 -12.91 10.97
N PRO A 28 -30.48 -12.72 11.82
CA PRO A 28 -29.51 -11.68 11.60
C PRO A 28 -29.09 -11.77 10.15
N THR A 29 -29.31 -10.70 9.38
CA THR A 29 -28.73 -10.62 8.05
C THR A 29 -27.24 -10.63 8.32
N GLU A 30 -26.59 -11.78 8.13
CA GLU A 30 -25.18 -11.80 7.82
C GLU A 30 -25.09 -11.00 6.54
N VAL A 31 -24.77 -9.71 6.70
CA VAL A 31 -24.22 -8.96 5.59
C VAL A 31 -22.95 -9.74 5.30
N ALA A 32 -23.00 -10.57 4.25
CA ALA A 32 -21.80 -11.10 3.67
C ALA A 32 -20.96 -9.87 3.36
N LEU A 33 -20.02 -9.58 4.25
CA LEU A 33 -19.05 -8.53 4.01
C LEU A 33 -18.42 -8.93 2.67
N PRO A 34 -18.34 -8.03 1.70
CA PRO A 34 -17.56 -8.33 0.51
C PRO A 34 -16.18 -8.77 1.03
N THR A 35 -15.79 -10.01 0.74
CA THR A 35 -14.45 -10.56 0.97
C THR A 35 -13.45 -9.52 0.49
N SER A 36 -12.78 -8.80 1.42
CA SER A 36 -11.68 -7.82 1.32
C SER A 36 -11.48 -6.97 0.04
N GLY A 37 -12.42 -6.95 -0.92
CA GLY A 37 -12.22 -6.42 -2.26
C GLY A 37 -11.19 -7.17 -3.12
N ILE A 38 -10.44 -8.15 -2.58
CA ILE A 38 -9.37 -8.84 -3.30
C ILE A 38 -9.96 -9.83 -4.29
N ALA A 39 -10.27 -9.34 -5.49
CA ALA A 39 -10.69 -10.18 -6.60
C ALA A 39 -9.50 -11.08 -7.01
N ASP A 40 -9.66 -12.40 -6.87
CA ASP A 40 -8.66 -13.45 -7.21
C ASP A 40 -7.62 -13.80 -6.13
N CYS A 41 -7.98 -13.65 -4.85
CA CYS A 41 -7.23 -14.26 -3.76
C CYS A 41 -7.31 -15.81 -3.80
N ASP A 42 -6.22 -16.50 -3.45
CA ASP A 42 -6.19 -17.95 -3.26
C ASP A 42 -6.54 -18.28 -1.80
N PRO A 43 -7.62 -19.03 -1.51
CA PRO A 43 -8.03 -19.33 -0.13
C PRO A 43 -7.09 -20.31 0.60
N SER A 44 -5.98 -20.71 -0.01
CA SER A 44 -4.92 -21.50 0.62
C SER A 44 -3.64 -20.71 0.88
N HIS A 45 -3.61 -19.44 0.48
CA HIS A 45 -2.47 -18.55 0.66
C HIS A 45 -2.71 -17.60 1.83
N ASP A 46 -1.67 -17.42 2.63
CA ASP A 46 -1.61 -16.63 3.86
C ASP A 46 -0.23 -15.96 3.81
N GLU A 47 -0.16 -14.80 3.15
CA GLU A 47 1.08 -14.10 2.80
C GLU A 47 1.85 -13.64 4.04
N ASP A 48 1.14 -13.27 5.10
CA ASP A 48 1.75 -12.73 6.31
C ASP A 48 1.90 -13.75 7.45
N GLY A 49 1.19 -14.88 7.38
CA GLY A 49 1.31 -16.01 8.28
C GLY A 49 0.53 -15.85 9.59
N ASP A 50 -0.52 -15.03 9.62
CA ASP A 50 -1.35 -14.82 10.81
C ASP A 50 -2.38 -15.93 11.07
N GLY A 51 -2.57 -16.84 10.11
CA GLY A 51 -3.48 -17.98 10.18
C GLY A 51 -4.84 -17.76 9.52
N LEU A 52 -5.05 -16.63 8.85
CA LEU A 52 -6.17 -16.38 7.94
C LEU A 52 -5.66 -16.35 6.51
N ASP A 53 -6.47 -16.88 5.59
CA ASP A 53 -6.12 -16.78 4.18
C ASP A 53 -6.37 -15.36 3.66
N ASP A 54 -5.61 -14.93 2.65
CA ASP A 54 -5.61 -13.57 2.10
C ASP A 54 -7.03 -13.10 1.69
N CYS A 55 -7.97 -14.02 1.39
CA CYS A 55 -9.36 -13.67 1.07
C CYS A 55 -10.19 -13.21 2.27
N HIS A 56 -9.81 -13.62 3.47
CA HIS A 56 -10.51 -13.35 4.73
C HIS A 56 -9.72 -12.44 5.66
N ASP A 57 -8.49 -12.09 5.27
CA ASP A 57 -7.63 -11.18 6.00
C ASP A 57 -7.87 -9.71 5.60
N ASN A 58 -8.16 -8.86 6.59
CA ASN A 58 -8.32 -7.43 6.44
C ASN A 58 -6.98 -6.66 6.36
N CYS A 59 -5.86 -7.36 6.53
CA CYS A 59 -4.49 -6.85 6.45
C CYS A 59 -3.50 -7.88 5.87
N ALA A 60 -3.82 -8.54 4.76
CA ALA A 60 -3.04 -9.64 4.16
C ALA A 60 -1.51 -9.48 3.98
N GLY A 61 -0.92 -8.30 4.18
CA GLY A 61 0.54 -8.10 4.21
C GLY A 61 1.13 -7.86 5.60
N VAL A 62 0.33 -7.80 6.67
CA VAL A 62 0.73 -7.40 8.03
C VAL A 62 0.01 -8.26 9.07
N PRO A 63 0.71 -9.16 9.78
CA PRO A 63 0.06 -10.17 10.60
C PRO A 63 -0.84 -9.61 11.69
N ASN A 64 -2.12 -10.01 11.69
CA ASN A 64 -3.11 -9.52 12.65
C ASN A 64 -4.25 -10.52 12.92
N ALA A 65 -3.90 -11.66 13.51
CA ALA A 65 -4.82 -12.79 13.73
C ALA A 65 -6.16 -12.47 14.46
N ASP A 66 -6.28 -11.32 15.13
CA ASP A 66 -7.53 -10.85 15.75
C ASP A 66 -8.44 -10.03 14.83
N GLN A 67 -7.95 -9.68 13.63
CA GLN A 67 -8.64 -8.93 12.59
C GLN A 67 -9.27 -7.64 13.13
N ALA A 68 -8.53 -6.98 14.02
CA ALA A 68 -8.94 -5.72 14.62
C ALA A 68 -9.28 -4.67 13.54
N ASN A 69 -10.47 -4.08 13.66
CA ASN A 69 -10.97 -3.00 12.80
C ASN A 69 -12.03 -2.22 13.61
N PHE A 70 -11.56 -1.43 14.57
CA PHE A 70 -12.45 -0.71 15.49
C PHE A 70 -12.05 0.74 15.73
N PHE A 71 -10.89 1.20 15.28
CA PHE A 71 -10.43 2.56 15.55
C PHE A 71 -11.29 3.64 14.86
N GLU A 72 -11.85 3.37 13.66
CA GLU A 72 -12.83 4.25 13.01
C GLU A 72 -14.09 4.38 13.87
N ALA A 73 -14.59 3.25 14.39
CA ALA A 73 -15.77 3.22 15.23
C ALA A 73 -15.56 3.97 16.56
N GLU A 74 -14.36 3.84 17.16
CA GLU A 74 -13.97 4.61 18.34
C GLU A 74 -13.92 6.12 18.05
N ASN A 75 -13.62 6.52 16.82
CA ASN A 75 -13.65 7.90 16.35
C ASN A 75 -15.03 8.36 15.82
N GLY A 76 -16.04 7.48 15.85
CA GLY A 76 -17.41 7.79 15.43
C GLY A 76 -17.66 7.70 13.92
N GLU A 77 -16.74 7.09 13.18
CA GLU A 77 -16.85 6.79 11.76
C GLU A 77 -17.35 5.33 11.55
N LEU A 78 -17.67 4.97 10.31
CA LEU A 78 -18.01 3.59 9.94
C LEU A 78 -16.73 2.82 9.60
N PRO A 79 -16.45 1.65 10.21
CA PRO A 79 -15.36 0.77 9.79
C PRO A 79 -15.49 0.39 8.31
N ASP A 80 -14.37 0.32 7.59
CA ASP A 80 -14.33 0.16 6.13
C ASP A 80 -13.75 -1.18 5.65
N LEU A 81 -13.52 -2.10 6.59
CA LEU A 81 -12.97 -3.44 6.37
C LEU A 81 -11.46 -3.49 6.10
N VAL A 82 -10.73 -2.38 6.15
CA VAL A 82 -9.26 -2.40 6.26
C VAL A 82 -8.88 -2.51 7.73
N GLY A 83 -7.95 -3.39 8.11
CA GLY A 83 -7.63 -3.63 9.53
C GLY A 83 -6.81 -2.49 10.15
N ASP A 84 -6.98 -2.30 11.46
CA ASP A 84 -6.42 -1.19 12.24
C ASP A 84 -4.88 -1.03 12.10
N ILE A 85 -4.16 -2.11 11.79
CA ILE A 85 -2.70 -2.13 11.70
C ILE A 85 -2.15 -1.78 10.30
N CYS A 86 -2.93 -2.02 9.25
CA CYS A 86 -2.54 -1.81 7.86
C CYS A 86 -3.26 -0.63 7.21
N ASP A 87 -4.35 -0.16 7.81
CA ASP A 87 -5.08 1.01 7.35
C ASP A 87 -4.18 2.27 7.32
N PRO A 88 -4.02 2.93 6.16
CA PRO A 88 -3.33 4.22 6.05
C PRO A 88 -3.99 5.36 6.84
N ASP A 89 -5.28 5.29 7.14
CA ASP A 89 -6.05 6.24 7.94
C ASP A 89 -6.97 5.52 8.94
N PRO A 90 -6.40 4.86 9.96
CA PRO A 90 -7.11 3.96 10.87
C PRO A 90 -8.09 4.68 11.81
N THR A 91 -8.40 5.96 11.57
CA THR A 91 -9.38 6.71 12.36
C THR A 91 -10.48 7.29 11.48
N ARG A 92 -10.44 7.06 10.18
CA ARG A 92 -11.37 7.60 9.20
C ARG A 92 -11.79 6.52 8.23
N GLY A 93 -13.06 6.15 8.30
CA GLY A 93 -13.58 5.15 7.40
C GLY A 93 -13.61 5.59 5.94
N GLY A 94 -13.63 4.59 5.08
CA GLY A 94 -13.88 4.67 3.65
C GLY A 94 -12.67 4.29 2.81
N ASP A 95 -11.53 4.01 3.43
CA ASP A 95 -10.40 3.39 2.77
C ASP A 95 -10.81 1.97 2.30
N ALA A 96 -10.18 1.50 1.23
CA ALA A 96 -10.47 0.19 0.67
C ALA A 96 -9.22 -0.38 0.03
N VAL A 97 -8.99 -1.69 0.19
CA VAL A 97 -7.99 -2.40 -0.61
C VAL A 97 -8.46 -2.40 -2.06
N ALA A 98 -7.75 -1.64 -2.89
CA ALA A 98 -7.99 -1.60 -4.32
C ALA A 98 -7.41 -2.86 -4.99
N TYR A 99 -6.19 -3.26 -4.60
CA TYR A 99 -5.48 -4.45 -5.11
C TYR A 99 -4.53 -5.00 -4.06
N PHE A 100 -4.36 -6.31 -4.07
CA PHE A 100 -3.34 -7.03 -3.33
C PHE A 100 -2.69 -8.07 -4.26
N PHE A 101 -1.37 -8.03 -4.41
CA PHE A 101 -0.60 -8.93 -5.26
C PHE A 101 0.40 -9.71 -4.41
N THR A 102 0.29 -11.04 -4.37
CA THR A 102 1.18 -11.94 -3.60
C THR A 102 2.15 -12.75 -4.46
N PHE A 103 2.13 -12.52 -5.79
CA PHE A 103 2.99 -13.19 -6.79
C PHE A 103 3.09 -14.72 -6.67
N ASP A 104 2.16 -15.35 -5.94
CA ASP A 104 2.05 -16.78 -5.65
C ASP A 104 1.86 -17.62 -6.92
N LYS A 105 1.20 -17.03 -7.92
CA LYS A 105 0.88 -17.64 -9.21
C LYS A 105 1.77 -17.06 -10.32
N PRO A 106 2.35 -17.91 -11.20
CA PRO A 106 3.08 -17.45 -12.39
C PRO A 106 2.24 -16.55 -13.31
N GLU A 107 0.91 -16.70 -13.29
CA GLU A 107 -0.03 -15.87 -14.03
C GLU A 107 -0.02 -14.40 -13.58
N ALA A 108 0.41 -14.08 -12.35
CA ALA A 108 0.53 -12.71 -11.85
C ALA A 108 1.37 -11.84 -12.79
N MET A 109 2.37 -12.42 -13.47
CA MET A 109 3.16 -11.75 -14.50
C MET A 109 2.33 -11.15 -15.65
N ARG A 110 1.16 -11.71 -15.95
CA ARG A 110 0.29 -11.20 -17.03
C ARG A 110 -0.39 -9.88 -16.67
N GLU A 111 -0.33 -9.50 -15.40
CA GLU A 111 -0.87 -8.25 -14.87
C GLU A 111 0.20 -7.16 -14.79
N TRP A 112 1.43 -7.48 -15.17
CA TRP A 112 2.57 -6.57 -15.12
C TRP A 112 3.20 -6.38 -16.51
N GLN A 113 3.44 -5.13 -16.87
CA GLN A 113 4.18 -4.73 -18.05
C GLN A 113 5.61 -4.41 -17.68
N GLN A 114 6.54 -5.20 -18.20
CA GLN A 114 7.97 -4.91 -18.11
C GLN A 114 8.35 -3.92 -19.21
N LEU A 115 9.00 -2.83 -18.85
CA LEU A 115 9.57 -1.89 -19.81
C LEU A 115 11.06 -2.16 -20.03
N ASP A 116 11.78 -2.44 -18.93
CA ASP A 116 13.21 -2.72 -18.95
C ASP A 116 13.63 -3.54 -17.71
N GLY A 117 14.82 -4.12 -17.74
CA GLY A 117 15.32 -5.06 -16.73
C GLY A 117 14.83 -6.49 -16.92
N ASN A 118 15.39 -7.42 -16.15
CA ASN A 118 14.94 -8.80 -16.11
C ASN A 118 14.01 -8.99 -14.90
N TRP A 119 12.71 -9.09 -15.16
CA TRP A 119 11.71 -9.33 -14.13
C TRP A 119 11.00 -10.67 -14.35
N PHE A 120 10.71 -11.41 -13.29
CA PHE A 120 9.96 -12.67 -13.38
C PHE A 120 9.37 -13.07 -12.03
N VAL A 121 8.40 -13.99 -12.03
CA VAL A 121 7.87 -14.60 -10.81
C VAL A 121 8.55 -15.94 -10.58
N GLU A 122 9.11 -16.13 -9.39
CA GLU A 122 9.66 -17.40 -8.92
C GLU A 122 9.42 -17.55 -7.42
N GLY A 123 8.99 -18.75 -6.98
CA GLY A 123 8.85 -19.04 -5.56
C GLY A 123 7.81 -18.20 -4.81
N GLY A 124 6.81 -17.66 -5.51
CA GLY A 124 5.82 -16.75 -4.93
C GLY A 124 6.30 -15.30 -4.82
N GLN A 125 7.42 -14.95 -5.45
CA GLN A 125 7.99 -13.61 -5.36
C GLN A 125 8.18 -13.02 -6.75
N TYR A 126 8.06 -11.70 -6.85
CA TYR A 126 8.44 -10.98 -8.06
C TYR A 126 9.90 -10.55 -7.97
N ILE A 127 10.74 -11.05 -8.86
CA ILE A 127 12.19 -10.89 -8.81
C ILE A 127 12.64 -9.95 -9.91
N GLY A 128 13.38 -8.91 -9.55
CA GLY A 128 14.17 -8.09 -10.46
C GLY A 128 15.64 -8.50 -10.37
N GLU A 129 16.17 -9.17 -11.39
CA GLU A 129 17.57 -9.61 -11.43
C GLU A 129 18.44 -8.72 -12.33
N GLY A 130 19.68 -8.50 -11.90
CA GLY A 130 20.73 -7.88 -12.68
C GLY A 130 20.31 -6.53 -13.24
N ILE A 131 19.51 -5.79 -12.48
CA ILE A 131 18.77 -4.65 -12.98
C ILE A 131 19.76 -3.66 -13.62
N VAL A 132 19.41 -3.21 -14.84
CA VAL A 132 20.26 -2.60 -15.88
C VAL A 132 21.43 -1.72 -15.42
N GLU A 133 22.48 -1.65 -16.27
CA GLU A 133 23.61 -0.77 -15.99
C GLU A 133 23.24 0.71 -16.09
N TYR A 134 23.81 1.54 -15.22
CA TYR A 134 23.68 2.99 -15.28
C TYR A 134 23.98 3.55 -16.69
N PRO A 135 23.16 4.46 -17.24
CA PRO A 135 22.14 5.27 -16.55
C PRO A 135 20.70 4.73 -16.60
N ASP A 136 20.48 3.50 -17.08
CA ASP A 136 19.13 2.99 -17.29
C ASP A 136 18.51 2.47 -15.98
N PHE A 137 17.18 2.35 -15.92
CA PHE A 137 16.43 1.76 -14.80
C PHE A 137 15.59 0.60 -15.30
N GLY A 138 15.59 -0.52 -14.57
CA GLY A 138 14.64 -1.58 -14.84
C GLY A 138 13.30 -1.17 -14.26
N GLN A 139 12.24 -1.24 -15.06
CA GLN A 139 10.91 -0.81 -14.63
C GLN A 139 9.86 -1.86 -14.98
N ALA A 140 8.94 -2.08 -14.06
CA ALA A 140 7.76 -2.89 -14.25
C ALA A 140 6.53 -2.22 -13.65
N PHE A 141 5.42 -2.18 -14.40
CA PHE A 141 4.19 -1.50 -14.01
C PHE A 141 2.99 -2.44 -14.02
N SER A 142 2.04 -2.23 -13.12
CA SER A 142 0.74 -2.89 -13.22
C SER A 142 0.02 -2.48 -14.51
N LEU A 143 -0.63 -3.43 -15.17
CA LEU A 143 -1.38 -3.19 -16.41
C LEU A 143 -2.74 -2.57 -16.13
N ALA A 144 -3.31 -2.84 -14.97
CA ALA A 144 -4.55 -2.28 -14.50
C ALA A 144 -4.62 -2.29 -12.96
N PRO A 145 -5.40 -1.37 -12.37
CA PRO A 145 -6.07 -0.24 -13.02
C PRO A 145 -5.13 0.97 -13.13
N VAL A 146 -5.64 2.01 -13.78
CA VAL A 146 -5.10 3.36 -13.59
C VAL A 146 -5.72 3.92 -12.30
N LEU A 147 -4.88 4.24 -11.32
CA LEU A 147 -5.30 4.78 -10.02
C LEU A 147 -5.43 6.28 -10.09
N VAL A 148 -6.45 6.83 -9.44
CA VAL A 148 -6.64 8.28 -9.27
C VAL A 148 -6.37 8.61 -7.81
N PRO A 149 -5.50 9.59 -7.49
CA PRO A 149 -5.31 10.04 -6.11
C PRO A 149 -6.62 10.49 -5.43
N PRO A 150 -6.79 10.27 -4.11
CA PRO A 150 -5.77 9.73 -3.21
C PRO A 150 -5.68 8.20 -3.22
N TYR A 151 -4.46 7.70 -3.06
CA TYR A 151 -4.17 6.29 -2.81
C TYR A 151 -2.86 6.14 -2.03
N THR A 152 -2.71 5.00 -1.38
CA THR A 152 -1.46 4.56 -0.75
C THR A 152 -1.03 3.25 -1.39
N MET A 153 0.21 3.15 -1.81
CA MET A 153 0.84 1.91 -2.23
C MET A 153 1.76 1.43 -1.10
N GLU A 154 1.68 0.16 -0.79
CA GLU A 154 2.57 -0.53 0.12
C GLU A 154 3.21 -1.70 -0.61
N ALA A 155 4.49 -1.95 -0.35
CA ALA A 155 5.15 -3.18 -0.77
C ALA A 155 6.12 -3.66 0.29
N ARG A 156 6.30 -4.98 0.35
CA ARG A 156 7.43 -5.60 1.04
C ARG A 156 8.41 -6.15 0.01
N PHE A 157 9.69 -5.84 0.18
CA PHE A 157 10.75 -6.33 -0.69
C PHE A 157 12.00 -6.66 0.09
N THR A 158 12.78 -7.61 -0.41
CA THR A 158 14.10 -7.98 0.12
C THR A 158 15.17 -7.68 -0.91
N VAL A 159 16.28 -7.10 -0.44
CA VAL A 159 17.46 -6.86 -1.26
C VAL A 159 18.27 -8.15 -1.33
N ASP A 160 18.36 -8.76 -2.50
CA ASP A 160 19.03 -10.06 -2.66
C ASP A 160 20.52 -9.91 -2.84
N LYS A 161 20.91 -8.89 -3.59
CA LYS A 161 22.30 -8.68 -3.94
C LYS A 161 22.59 -7.22 -4.25
N LEU A 162 23.56 -6.68 -3.52
CA LEU A 162 24.10 -5.34 -3.74
C LEU A 162 25.48 -5.40 -4.37
N PRO A 163 25.73 -4.62 -5.43
CA PRO A 163 27.07 -4.48 -5.98
C PRO A 163 27.95 -3.74 -4.96
N PRO A 164 29.18 -4.21 -4.71
CA PRO A 164 30.04 -3.67 -3.64
C PRO A 164 30.59 -2.25 -3.92
N SER A 165 30.41 -1.70 -5.12
CA SER A 165 31.07 -0.44 -5.52
C SER A 165 30.25 0.39 -6.50
N ARG A 166 28.92 0.24 -6.51
CA ARG A 166 28.05 0.93 -7.45
C ARG A 166 26.87 1.57 -6.73
N VAL A 167 26.26 2.51 -7.44
CA VAL A 167 24.93 3.00 -7.06
C VAL A 167 23.98 1.81 -7.16
N ALA A 168 23.10 1.67 -6.19
CA ALA A 168 22.00 0.72 -6.24
C ALA A 168 20.74 1.46 -5.83
N GLU A 169 19.62 1.12 -6.45
CA GLU A 169 18.34 1.73 -6.13
C GLU A 169 17.21 0.72 -6.30
N PHE A 170 16.24 0.77 -5.40
CA PHE A 170 14.95 0.13 -5.54
C PHE A 170 13.88 1.11 -5.14
N GLY A 171 12.75 1.13 -5.83
CA GLY A 171 11.65 1.97 -5.40
C GLY A 171 10.30 1.54 -5.90
N LEU A 172 9.30 2.09 -5.23
CA LEU A 172 7.93 2.14 -5.70
C LEU A 172 7.80 3.32 -6.64
N VAL A 173 7.20 3.11 -7.81
CA VAL A 173 6.94 4.16 -8.79
C VAL A 173 5.45 4.33 -8.99
N ALA A 174 5.05 5.58 -9.15
CA ALA A 174 3.70 5.98 -9.49
C ALA A 174 3.73 6.85 -10.74
N ASN A 175 2.64 6.82 -11.52
CA ASN A 175 2.51 7.52 -12.80
C ASN A 175 3.57 7.15 -13.83
N GLY A 176 4.17 5.95 -13.75
CA GLY A 176 5.31 5.65 -14.59
C GLY A 176 4.96 5.43 -16.06
N ALA A 177 6.00 5.52 -16.88
CA ALA A 177 5.96 5.78 -18.34
C ALA A 177 5.44 7.17 -18.76
N ALA A 178 5.17 8.07 -17.80
CA ALA A 178 4.86 9.47 -18.07
C ALA A 178 6.03 10.39 -17.69
N PRO A 179 6.12 11.60 -18.26
CA PRO A 179 7.08 12.62 -17.82
C PRO A 179 6.94 13.04 -16.35
N SER A 180 5.83 12.65 -15.70
CA SER A 180 5.49 12.97 -14.31
C SER A 180 5.55 11.76 -13.39
N GLU A 181 6.49 10.86 -13.68
CA GLU A 181 6.82 9.76 -12.79
C GLU A 181 7.36 10.29 -11.46
N VAL A 182 6.99 9.59 -10.40
CA VAL A 182 7.26 9.96 -9.03
C VAL A 182 7.61 8.68 -8.30
N SER A 183 8.69 8.68 -7.53
CA SER A 183 9.22 7.46 -6.92
C SER A 183 9.57 7.61 -5.46
N CYS A 184 9.35 6.53 -4.72
CA CYS A 184 9.74 6.35 -3.33
C CYS A 184 10.74 5.20 -3.28
N SER A 185 12.02 5.52 -3.12
CA SER A 185 13.12 4.58 -3.30
C SER A 185 14.08 4.52 -2.11
N VAL A 186 14.72 3.37 -1.94
CA VAL A 186 15.93 3.23 -1.16
C VAL A 186 17.12 3.19 -2.12
N LYS A 187 18.14 3.99 -1.84
CA LYS A 187 19.28 4.22 -2.73
C LYS A 187 20.59 4.11 -1.99
N ARG A 188 21.56 3.40 -2.55
CA ARG A 188 22.98 3.48 -2.18
C ARG A 188 23.71 4.46 -3.08
N GLY A 189 24.30 5.50 -2.50
CA GLY A 189 25.12 6.47 -3.23
C GLY A 189 26.55 5.97 -3.53
N PHE A 190 27.27 6.71 -4.36
CA PHE A 190 28.70 6.46 -4.63
C PHE A 190 29.59 6.61 -3.39
N ASP A 191 29.12 7.36 -2.39
CA ASP A 191 29.77 7.50 -1.08
C ASP A 191 29.48 6.33 -0.14
N LEU A 192 28.78 5.29 -0.63
CA LEU A 192 28.32 4.13 0.13
C LEU A 192 27.42 4.51 1.31
N VAL A 193 26.78 5.68 1.23
CA VAL A 193 25.72 6.10 2.14
C VAL A 193 24.40 5.66 1.55
N ASP A 194 23.51 5.17 2.41
CA ASP A 194 22.18 4.77 2.01
C ASP A 194 21.22 5.95 2.22
N TYR A 195 20.19 6.04 1.39
CA TYR A 195 19.22 7.11 1.40
C TYR A 195 17.84 6.51 1.24
N VAL A 196 16.85 7.06 1.94
CA VAL A 196 15.49 7.07 1.40
C VAL A 196 15.40 8.28 0.49
N GLN A 197 14.81 8.11 -0.67
CA GLN A 197 14.64 9.12 -1.70
C GLN A 197 13.18 9.20 -2.10
N LEU A 198 12.69 10.42 -2.21
CA LEU A 198 11.42 10.73 -2.85
C LEU A 198 11.72 11.68 -4.01
N TYR A 199 11.40 11.23 -5.22
CA TYR A 199 11.77 11.89 -6.47
C TYR A 199 10.53 12.23 -7.30
N ASP A 200 10.51 13.42 -7.90
CA ASP A 200 9.54 13.82 -8.93
C ASP A 200 10.30 14.14 -10.23
N ASN A 201 10.07 13.32 -11.25
CA ASN A 201 10.72 13.46 -12.55
C ASN A 201 10.22 14.68 -13.35
N ALA A 202 8.98 15.13 -13.13
CA ALA A 202 8.39 16.25 -13.88
C ALA A 202 9.18 17.53 -13.65
N ASP A 203 9.48 17.79 -12.38
CA ASP A 203 10.13 19.01 -11.92
C ASP A 203 11.62 18.80 -11.60
N GLY A 204 12.07 17.53 -11.55
CA GLY A 204 13.42 17.15 -11.15
C GLY A 204 13.68 17.33 -9.65
N ASP A 205 12.62 17.46 -8.87
CA ASP A 205 12.67 17.69 -7.43
C ASP A 205 12.95 16.40 -6.67
N ARG A 206 13.74 16.53 -5.60
CA ARG A 206 14.10 15.39 -4.76
C ARG A 206 14.22 15.76 -3.29
N LYS A 207 13.75 14.88 -2.43
CA LYS A 207 14.10 14.84 -1.00
C LYS A 207 14.83 13.55 -0.69
N GLU A 208 15.84 13.66 0.16
CA GLU A 208 16.67 12.53 0.57
C GLU A 208 16.83 12.57 2.10
N ALA A 209 16.67 11.42 2.75
CA ALA A 209 17.05 11.22 4.15
C ALA A 209 18.21 10.24 4.19
N ARG A 210 19.35 10.68 4.72
CA ARG A 210 20.53 9.84 4.91
C ARG A 210 20.28 8.80 5.98
N LEU A 211 20.59 7.55 5.66
CA LEU A 211 20.62 6.41 6.56
C LEU A 211 22.00 5.75 6.50
N GLN A 212 22.44 5.18 7.61
CA GLN A 212 23.72 4.49 7.67
C GLN A 212 23.49 2.99 7.70
N ASN A 213 24.05 2.27 6.72
CA ASN A 213 24.04 0.82 6.62
C ASN A 213 22.62 0.24 6.63
N LEU A 214 21.71 0.88 5.89
CA LEU A 214 20.35 0.38 5.73
C LEU A 214 20.34 -0.79 4.74
N MET A 215 20.95 -0.64 3.56
CA MET A 215 20.85 -1.64 2.49
C MET A 215 21.89 -2.75 2.69
N MET A 216 21.48 -3.97 2.99
CA MET A 216 22.38 -5.13 3.04
C MET A 216 21.78 -6.30 2.26
N ASP A 217 22.63 -7.22 1.78
CA ASP A 217 22.16 -8.46 1.17
C ASP A 217 21.34 -9.25 2.21
N GLY A 218 20.12 -9.63 1.82
CA GLY A 218 19.13 -10.29 2.67
C GLY A 218 18.29 -9.35 3.53
N GLU A 219 18.48 -8.04 3.46
CA GLU A 219 17.67 -7.09 4.24
C GLU A 219 16.29 -6.89 3.60
N ALA A 220 15.24 -7.00 4.41
CA ALA A 220 13.86 -6.83 4.01
C ALA A 220 13.31 -5.47 4.45
N PHE A 221 12.46 -4.88 3.61
CA PHE A 221 11.91 -3.55 3.79
C PHE A 221 10.40 -3.54 3.55
N ARG A 222 9.70 -2.72 4.33
CA ARG A 222 8.34 -2.26 4.03
C ARG A 222 8.41 -0.83 3.51
N ALA A 223 7.99 -0.62 2.27
CA ALA A 223 7.86 0.68 1.64
C ALA A 223 6.39 1.08 1.58
N VAL A 224 6.09 2.31 2.01
CA VAL A 224 4.75 2.92 1.94
C VAL A 224 4.88 4.25 1.20
N PHE A 225 4.15 4.36 0.10
CA PHE A 225 4.12 5.53 -0.77
C PHE A 225 2.70 6.05 -0.90
N THR A 226 2.43 7.23 -0.34
CA THR A 226 1.10 7.86 -0.37
C THR A 226 1.05 9.03 -1.33
N PHE A 227 -0.01 9.06 -2.13
CA PHE A 227 -0.44 10.18 -2.95
C PHE A 227 -1.70 10.79 -2.36
N ALA A 228 -1.61 12.02 -1.86
CA ALA A 228 -2.75 12.74 -1.30
C ALA A 228 -2.95 14.10 -2.01
N PRO A 229 -4.14 14.39 -2.56
CA PRO A 229 -4.45 15.71 -3.10
C PRO A 229 -4.50 16.81 -2.01
N PRO A 230 -4.09 18.05 -2.32
CA PRO A 230 -3.43 18.48 -3.56
C PRO A 230 -1.91 18.26 -3.50
N GLY A 231 -1.39 17.27 -4.24
CA GLY A 231 0.03 17.11 -4.54
C GLY A 231 0.95 16.74 -3.36
N MET A 232 0.41 16.24 -2.25
CA MET A 232 1.20 15.75 -1.13
C MET A 232 1.70 14.33 -1.42
N LEU A 233 3.02 14.16 -1.34
CA LEU A 233 3.69 12.88 -1.49
C LEU A 233 4.35 12.51 -0.16
N SER A 234 4.18 11.28 0.29
CA SER A 234 4.98 10.77 1.40
C SER A 234 5.56 9.40 1.09
N CYS A 235 6.80 9.22 1.47
CA CYS A 235 7.57 8.00 1.27
C CYS A 235 8.11 7.55 2.62
N SER A 236 7.73 6.35 3.06
CA SER A 236 8.25 5.71 4.27
C SER A 236 8.89 4.39 3.88
N ILE A 237 10.18 4.22 4.14
CA ILE A 237 10.85 2.93 3.96
C ILE A 237 11.45 2.53 5.30
N ARG A 238 11.09 1.34 5.77
CA ARG A 238 11.54 0.79 7.04
C ARG A 238 12.02 -0.64 6.85
N GLY A 239 13.17 -0.98 7.44
CA GLY A 239 13.62 -2.36 7.60
C GLY A 239 12.78 -3.10 8.65
N GLU A 240 12.85 -4.42 8.66
CA GLU A 240 12.14 -5.27 9.64
C GLU A 240 12.61 -5.02 11.09
N ASP A 241 13.86 -4.58 11.28
CA ASP A 241 14.39 -4.18 12.58
C ASP A 241 13.85 -2.82 13.08
N GLY A 242 13.00 -2.16 12.28
CA GLY A 242 12.43 -0.84 12.54
C GLY A 242 13.36 0.33 12.18
N SER A 243 14.56 0.06 11.68
CA SER A 243 15.42 1.09 11.07
C SER A 243 14.74 1.65 9.81
N GLY A 244 15.02 2.91 9.45
CA GLY A 244 14.40 3.52 8.27
C GLY A 244 14.23 5.02 8.38
N ALA A 245 13.56 5.59 7.39
CA ALA A 245 13.19 7.00 7.38
C ALA A 245 11.78 7.19 6.80
N ILE A 246 11.13 8.23 7.30
CA ILE A 246 9.93 8.79 6.68
C ILE A 246 10.32 10.13 6.06
N LEU A 247 10.02 10.27 4.78
CA LEU A 247 10.12 11.49 4.01
C LEU A 247 8.74 11.99 3.62
N THR A 248 8.52 13.28 3.79
CA THR A 248 7.32 13.95 3.30
C THR A 248 7.72 15.07 2.35
N LEU A 249 7.17 15.03 1.15
CA LEU A 249 7.16 16.12 0.20
C LEU A 249 5.79 16.77 0.26
N ASP A 250 5.72 17.89 1.00
CA ASP A 250 4.62 18.84 0.81
C ASP A 250 4.61 19.30 -0.64
N ALA A 251 3.41 19.60 -1.14
CA ALA A 251 3.14 20.01 -2.52
C ALA A 251 4.29 20.84 -3.10
N ILE A 252 4.87 20.32 -4.18
CA ILE A 252 6.01 20.92 -4.88
C ILE A 252 5.72 22.40 -5.12
N ASP A 253 6.60 23.24 -4.56
CA ASP A 253 6.50 24.70 -4.50
C ASP A 253 6.45 25.31 -5.92
N GLY A 254 5.25 25.33 -6.52
CA GLY A 254 4.93 26.17 -7.69
C GLY A 254 4.42 25.46 -8.95
N GLY A 255 4.44 24.12 -9.01
CA GLY A 255 3.95 23.35 -10.16
C GLY A 255 2.66 22.60 -9.91
N GLY A 256 2.47 22.11 -8.67
CA GLY A 256 1.45 21.14 -8.29
C GLY A 256 1.63 19.85 -9.09
N VAL A 257 2.05 18.77 -8.44
CA VAL A 257 1.99 17.42 -9.04
C VAL A 257 0.57 17.27 -9.56
N PRO A 258 0.35 17.20 -10.88
CA PRO A 258 -1.01 17.15 -11.38
C PRO A 258 -1.59 15.86 -10.81
N ALA A 259 -2.82 15.91 -10.31
CA ALA A 259 -3.52 14.72 -9.86
C ALA A 259 -3.78 13.82 -11.09
N MET A 260 -2.73 13.17 -11.55
CA MET A 260 -2.73 12.35 -12.74
C MET A 260 -3.14 10.96 -12.30
N ALA A 261 -4.07 10.42 -13.07
CA ALA A 261 -4.35 9.01 -13.00
C ALA A 261 -3.14 8.27 -13.57
N GLY A 262 -2.62 7.28 -12.86
CA GLY A 262 -1.42 6.56 -13.28
C GLY A 262 -1.38 5.11 -12.84
N ARG A 263 -0.40 4.39 -13.37
CA ARG A 263 -0.08 3.03 -12.93
C ARG A 263 0.92 3.09 -11.79
N VAL A 264 0.89 2.06 -10.96
CA VAL A 264 1.92 1.81 -9.95
C VAL A 264 2.89 0.76 -10.48
N GLY A 265 4.09 0.76 -9.92
CA GLY A 265 5.10 -0.19 -10.34
C GLY A 265 6.31 -0.23 -9.43
N PHE A 266 7.35 -0.87 -9.94
CA PHE A 266 8.67 -0.87 -9.33
C PHE A 266 9.70 -0.33 -10.29
N GLU A 267 10.73 0.27 -9.71
CA GLU A 267 11.98 0.55 -10.39
C GLU A 267 13.14 -0.10 -9.65
N GLY A 268 14.18 -0.44 -10.38
CA GLY A 268 15.43 -0.86 -9.81
C GLY A 268 16.63 -0.40 -10.62
N HIS A 269 17.78 -0.38 -9.96
CA HIS A 269 19.06 0.00 -10.55
C HIS A 269 20.19 -0.81 -9.93
N GLN A 270 20.92 -1.58 -10.76
CA GLN A 270 22.16 -2.26 -10.41
C GLN A 270 22.11 -3.19 -9.19
N MET A 271 20.95 -3.72 -8.81
CA MET A 271 20.82 -4.65 -7.69
C MET A 271 19.82 -5.77 -8.02
N ASP A 272 19.84 -6.83 -7.24
CA ASP A 272 18.81 -7.87 -7.29
C ASP A 272 17.85 -7.65 -6.13
N ALA A 273 16.54 -7.72 -6.38
CA ALA A 273 15.52 -7.61 -5.35
C ALA A 273 14.37 -8.57 -5.61
N ARG A 274 13.78 -9.06 -4.52
CA ARG A 274 12.53 -9.82 -4.53
C ARG A 274 11.44 -8.99 -3.88
N ILE A 275 10.24 -9.03 -4.43
CA ILE A 275 9.05 -8.41 -3.88
C ILE A 275 8.14 -9.55 -3.41
N ASP A 276 7.76 -9.49 -2.15
CA ASP A 276 6.86 -10.46 -1.53
C ASP A 276 5.42 -10.12 -1.92
N TYR A 277 4.98 -8.89 -1.63
CA TYR A 277 3.66 -8.42 -2.00
C TYR A 277 3.59 -6.92 -2.34
N VAL A 278 2.46 -6.53 -2.95
CA VAL A 278 2.02 -5.13 -3.07
C VAL A 278 0.56 -4.99 -2.68
N THR A 279 0.27 -4.02 -1.82
CA THR A 279 -1.10 -3.60 -1.50
C THR A 279 -1.29 -2.17 -1.99
N VAL A 280 -2.43 -1.90 -2.63
CA VAL A 280 -2.85 -0.54 -2.97
C VAL A 280 -4.16 -0.25 -2.25
N TYR A 281 -4.16 0.80 -1.45
CA TYR A 281 -5.34 1.32 -0.76
C TYR A 281 -5.89 2.52 -1.54
N HIS A 282 -7.17 2.49 -1.90
CA HIS A 282 -7.89 3.66 -2.35
C HIS A 282 -8.38 4.45 -1.14
N ARG A 283 -8.28 5.78 -1.19
CA ARG A 283 -8.75 6.67 -0.14
C ARG A 283 -9.81 7.61 -0.73
N PRO A 284 -10.98 7.79 -0.09
CA PRO A 284 -12.08 8.59 -0.62
C PRO A 284 -11.96 10.11 -0.40
#